data_AF-A0A846WXN3-F1
#
_entry.id   AF-A0A846WXN3-F1
#
_cell.length_a   1.000
_cell.length_b   1.000
_cell.length_c   1.000
_cell.angle_alpha   90.00
_cell.angle_beta   90.00
_cell.angle_gamma   90.00
#
_symmetry.space_group_name_H-M   'P 1'
#
loop_
_entity.id
_entity.type
_entity.pdbx_description
1 polymer ?
#
loop_
_entity_poly.entity_id
_entity_poly.type
_entity_poly.pdbx_seq_one_letter_code
_entity_poly.pdbx_strand_id
1 'polypeptide(L)'
;MVAGLFTDSTDGLNKLASLVKSSTAAPGGFAPFIDDPARDMANWVPSPEGLTVYAGVSHASGDYYPITVPWAQLKEVVAPAMWPVITS
;
A
#
# COMPACT_ATOMS: atom_id res chain seq x y z
N MET A 1 6.29 6.37 9.49
CA MET A 1 6.10 4.91 9.59
C MET A 1 4.62 4.61 9.42
N VAL A 2 4.23 3.62 8.61
CA VAL A 2 2.82 3.17 8.44
C VAL A 2 2.18 2.70 9.77
N ALA A 3 2.98 2.49 10.82
CA ALA A 3 2.57 1.92 12.10
C ALA A 3 1.36 2.57 12.81
N GLY A 4 1.02 3.83 12.48
CA GLY A 4 -0.18 4.49 13.01
C GLY A 4 -1.45 4.28 12.18
N LEU A 5 -1.35 3.74 10.96
CA LEU A 5 -2.48 3.63 10.03
C LEU A 5 -3.41 2.46 10.38
N PHE A 6 -2.83 1.34 10.79
CA PHE A 6 -3.55 0.08 11.01
C PHE A 6 -3.81 -0.19 12.49
N THR A 7 -4.95 -0.84 12.78
CA THR A 7 -5.30 -1.30 14.13
C THR A 7 -4.24 -2.24 14.68
N ASP A 8 -3.84 -3.22 13.86
CA ASP A 8 -2.67 -4.06 14.05
C ASP A 8 -1.71 -3.82 12.88
N SER A 9 -0.49 -3.40 13.18
CA SER A 9 0.51 -3.06 12.16
C SER A 9 0.92 -4.26 11.31
N THR A 10 1.03 -5.44 11.91
CA THR A 10 1.47 -6.65 11.20
C THR A 10 0.39 -7.11 10.23
N ASP A 11 -0.85 -7.22 10.71
CA ASP A 11 -1.97 -7.65 9.88
C ASP A 11 -2.26 -6.65 8.76
N GLY A 12 -2.21 -5.35 9.07
CA GLY A 12 -2.42 -4.30 8.08
C GLY A 12 -1.35 -4.27 7.00
N LEU A 13 -0.07 -4.36 7.37
CA LEU A 13 1.04 -4.42 6.40
C LEU A 13 0.98 -5.69 5.56
N ASN A 14 0.62 -6.84 6.14
CA ASN A 14 0.46 -8.09 5.40
C ASN A 14 -0.70 -8.02 4.39
N LYS A 15 -1.84 -7.45 4.80
CA LYS A 15 -2.99 -7.25 3.90
C LYS A 15 -2.63 -6.30 2.75
N LEU A 16 -1.97 -5.18 3.06
CA LEU A 16 -1.50 -4.24 2.04
C LEU A 16 -0.51 -4.90 1.07
N ALA A 17 0.47 -5.66 1.58
CA ALA A 17 1.42 -6.44 0.77
C ALA A 17 0.73 -7.43 -0.16
N SER A 18 -0.27 -8.16 0.33
CA SER A 18 -1.04 -9.09 -0.50
C SER A 18 -1.76 -8.37 -1.65
N LEU A 19 -2.42 -7.24 -1.37
CA LEU A 19 -3.16 -6.49 -2.37
C LEU A 19 -2.24 -5.88 -3.43
N VAL A 20 -1.12 -5.30 -3.01
CA VAL A 20 -0.10 -4.73 -3.91
C VAL A 20 0.53 -5.81 -4.79
N LYS A 21 0.88 -6.98 -4.24
CA LYS A 21 1.40 -8.12 -5.02
C LYS A 21 0.40 -8.62 -6.06
N SER A 22 -0.90 -8.55 -5.76
CA SER A 22 -1.96 -8.96 -6.68
C SER A 22 -2.35 -7.89 -7.71
N SER A 23 -1.82 -6.67 -7.59
CA SER A 23 -2.16 -5.56 -8.47
C SER A 23 -1.59 -5.77 -9.87
N THR A 24 -2.43 -5.63 -10.88
CA THR A 24 -2.02 -5.65 -12.29
C THR A 24 -1.73 -4.24 -12.84
N ALA A 25 -1.68 -3.23 -11.97
CA ALA A 25 -1.46 -1.84 -12.38
C ALA A 25 -0.01 -1.56 -12.80
N ALA A 26 0.95 -2.39 -12.36
CA ALA A 26 2.36 -2.19 -12.67
C ALA A 26 2.66 -2.37 -14.17
N PRO A 27 3.50 -1.50 -14.79
CA PRO A 27 3.85 -1.60 -16.21
C PRO A 27 4.56 -2.92 -16.53
N GLY A 28 4.24 -3.50 -17.68
CA GLY A 28 4.90 -4.72 -18.16
C GLY A 28 4.41 -6.02 -17.50
N GLY A 29 3.40 -5.96 -16.63
CA GLY A 29 2.79 -7.16 -16.02
C GLY A 29 3.67 -7.85 -14.98
N PHE A 30 4.74 -7.20 -14.52
CA PHE A 30 5.61 -7.73 -13.48
C PHE A 30 5.03 -7.43 -12.09
N ALA A 31 5.11 -8.42 -11.21
CA ALA A 31 4.74 -8.24 -9.82
C ALA A 31 5.74 -7.31 -9.11
N PRO A 32 5.27 -6.36 -8.28
CA PRO A 32 6.14 -5.51 -7.50
C PRO A 32 7.02 -6.31 -6.53
N PHE A 33 8.24 -5.82 -6.30
CA PHE A 33 9.19 -6.41 -5.36
C PHE A 33 8.82 -6.00 -3.93
N ILE A 34 8.28 -6.96 -3.17
CA ILE A 34 7.85 -6.76 -1.77
C ILE A 34 8.39 -7.94 -0.95
N ASP A 35 9.57 -7.73 -0.36
CA ASP A 35 10.30 -8.70 0.46
C ASP A 35 10.08 -8.44 1.96
N ASP A 36 10.11 -7.17 2.34
CA ASP A 36 9.82 -6.70 3.70
C ASP A 36 8.73 -5.62 3.63
N PRO A 37 7.46 -5.96 3.92
CA PRO A 37 6.35 -5.01 3.86
C PRO A 37 6.57 -3.74 4.69
N ALA A 38 7.23 -3.81 5.85
CA ALA A 38 7.43 -2.66 6.71
C ALA A 38 8.39 -1.64 6.09
N ARG A 39 9.44 -2.14 5.42
CA ARG A 39 10.40 -1.33 4.67
C ARG A 39 9.83 -0.88 3.32
N ASP A 40 9.33 -1.82 2.54
CA ASP A 40 8.97 -1.63 1.12
C ASP A 40 7.69 -0.81 0.95
N MET A 41 6.89 -0.64 2.01
CA MET A 41 5.68 0.19 2.03
C MET A 41 5.79 1.40 2.96
N ALA A 42 7.01 1.74 3.40
CA ALA A 42 7.23 2.86 4.31
C ALA A 42 6.83 4.21 3.69
N ASN A 43 6.86 4.32 2.36
CA ASN A 43 6.45 5.50 1.59
C ASN A 43 5.02 5.31 1.08
N TRP A 44 4.11 6.15 1.58
CA TRP A 44 2.71 6.10 1.23
C TRP A 44 2.06 7.47 1.30
N VAL A 45 0.97 7.64 0.56
CA VAL A 45 0.16 8.86 0.53
C VAL A 45 -1.32 8.45 0.54
N PRO A 46 -2.14 8.97 1.47
CA PRO A 46 -3.58 8.78 1.41
C PRO A 46 -4.19 9.69 0.34
N SER A 47 -5.20 9.19 -0.36
CA SER A 47 -6.07 9.98 -1.25
C SER A 47 -7.54 9.61 -1.01
N PRO A 48 -8.52 10.36 -1.54
CA PRO A 48 -9.93 9.99 -1.42
C PRO A 48 -10.24 8.58 -1.96
N GLU A 49 -9.50 8.12 -2.97
CA GLU A 49 -9.70 6.82 -3.62
C GLU A 49 -9.07 5.66 -2.84
N GLY A 50 -7.99 5.90 -2.08
CA GLY A 50 -7.27 4.83 -1.41
C GLY A 50 -5.92 5.21 -0.81
N LEU A 51 -5.15 4.18 -0.48
CA LEU A 51 -3.77 4.29 -0.04
C LEU A 51 -2.85 4.06 -1.23
N THR A 52 -2.08 5.08 -1.63
CA THR A 52 -1.05 4.92 -2.66
C THR A 52 0.28 4.57 -2.00
N VAL A 53 0.90 3.47 -2.46
CA VAL A 53 2.29 3.10 -2.13
C VAL A 53 3.17 3.18 -3.36
N TYR A 54 4.47 3.37 -3.15
CA TYR A 54 5.48 3.39 -4.22
C TYR A 54 6.23 2.07 -4.22
N ALA A 55 5.70 1.09 -4.94
CA ALA A 55 6.27 -0.25 -4.96
C ALA A 55 7.49 -0.33 -5.88
N GLY A 56 8.54 -1.02 -5.44
CA GLY A 56 9.72 -1.27 -6.27
C GLY A 56 9.38 -2.15 -7.48
N VAL A 57 9.86 -1.78 -8.65
CA VAL A 57 9.67 -2.54 -9.90
C VAL A 57 11.00 -2.67 -10.65
N SER A 58 11.01 -3.43 -11.76
CA SER A 58 12.23 -3.59 -12.56
C SER A 58 12.68 -2.23 -13.11
N HIS A 59 13.99 -1.94 -13.07
CA HIS A 59 14.55 -0.66 -13.54
C HIS A 59 14.09 -0.24 -14.94
N ALA A 60 13.86 -1.21 -15.84
CA ALA A 60 13.35 -0.97 -17.20
C ALA A 60 11.92 -0.39 -17.23
N SER A 61 11.16 -0.54 -16.14
CA SER A 61 9.80 -0.01 -15.93
C SER A 61 9.79 1.26 -15.06
N GLY A 62 10.98 1.77 -14.70
CA GLY A 62 11.20 2.73 -13.61
C GLY A 62 11.69 2.04 -12.34
N ASP A 63 12.20 2.79 -11.37
CA ASP A 63 12.62 2.18 -10.09
C ASP A 63 11.44 1.90 -9.16
N TYR A 64 10.38 2.72 -9.28
CA TYR A 64 9.18 2.64 -8.45
C TYR A 64 7.93 2.94 -9.26
N TYR A 65 6.83 2.29 -8.91
CA TYR A 65 5.52 2.53 -9.51
C TYR A 65 4.44 2.80 -8.45
N PRO A 66 3.60 3.84 -8.60
CA PRO A 66 2.52 4.10 -7.67
C PRO A 66 1.40 3.07 -7.83
N ILE A 67 1.01 2.43 -6.73
CA ILE A 67 -0.12 1.51 -6.68
C ILE A 67 -1.10 2.00 -5.63
N THR A 68 -2.31 2.34 -6.06
CA THR A 68 -3.40 2.75 -5.17
C THR A 68 -4.26 1.55 -4.79
N VAL A 69 -4.32 1.26 -3.49
CA VAL A 69 -5.20 0.24 -2.93
C VAL A 69 -6.48 0.92 -2.40
N PRO A 70 -7.67 0.56 -2.90
CA PRO A 70 -8.92 1.19 -2.47
C PRO A 70 -9.17 1.03 -0.98
N TRP A 71 -9.66 2.10 -0.32
CA TRP A 71 -9.98 2.06 1.10
C TRP A 71 -10.97 0.96 1.49
N ALA A 72 -11.90 0.62 0.59
CA ALA A 72 -12.85 -0.47 0.79
C ALA A 72 -12.16 -1.83 1.06
N GLN A 73 -10.99 -2.07 0.45
CA GLN A 73 -10.24 -3.31 0.64
C GLN A 73 -9.43 -3.31 1.94
N LEU A 74 -9.10 -2.14 2.48
CA LEU A 74 -8.35 -1.97 3.73
C LEU A 74 -9.25 -1.69 4.94
N LYS A 75 -10.57 -1.60 4.75
CA LYS A 75 -11.50 -1.06 5.74
C LYS A 75 -11.40 -1.71 7.12
N GLU A 76 -11.19 -3.03 7.13
CA GLU A 76 -11.15 -3.85 8.34
C GLU A 76 -9.82 -3.74 9.12
N VAL A 77 -8.75 -3.31 8.46
CA VAL A 77 -7.41 -3.24 9.08
C VAL A 77 -6.99 -1.82 9.44
N VAL A 78 -7.57 -0.79 8.81
CA VAL A 78 -7.33 0.62 9.15
C VAL A 78 -7.88 0.93 10.55
N ALA A 79 -7.06 1.58 11.37
CA ALA A 79 -7.47 2.02 12.70
C ALA A 79 -8.66 3.00 12.58
N PRO A 80 -9.76 2.79 13.33
CA PRO A 80 -10.94 3.66 13.23
C PRO A 80 -10.65 5.15 13.41
N ALA A 81 -9.66 5.49 14.26
CA ALA A 81 -9.21 6.85 14.52
C ALA A 81 -8.52 7.52 13.32
N MET A 82 -8.12 6.75 12.30
CA MET A 82 -7.42 7.27 11.11
C MET A 82 -8.38 7.72 10.01
N TRP A 83 -9.62 7.23 9.98
CA TRP A 83 -10.59 7.61 8.94
C TRP A 83 -10.77 9.12 8.80
N PRO A 84 -10.93 9.92 9.88
CA PRO A 84 -11.02 11.36 9.76
C PRO A 84 -9.77 11.99 9.12
N VAL A 85 -8.58 11.42 9.34
CA VAL A 85 -7.32 11.96 8.82
C VAL A 85 -7.14 11.67 7.32
N ILE A 86 -7.56 10.48 6.87
CA ILE A 86 -7.32 10.02 5.49
C ILE A 86 -8.46 10.37 4.52
N THR A 87 -9.61 10.82 5.02
CA THR A 87 -10.76 11.28 4.20
C THR A 87 -11.03 12.78 4.33
N SER A 88 -10.16 13.54 5.01
CA SER A 88 -10.26 15.01 5.14
C SER A 88 -9.89 15.74 3.85
#